data_AF-A0A0P4W5H3-F1
#
_entry.id   AF-A0A0P4W5H3-F1
#
_cell.length_a   1.000
_cell.length_b   1.000
_cell.length_c   1.000
_cell.angle_alpha   90.00
_cell.angle_beta   90.00
_cell.angle_gamma   90.00
#
_symmetry.space_group_name_H-M   'P 1'
#
loop_
_entity.id
_entity.type
_entity.pdbx_description
1 polymer ?
#
loop_
_entity_poly.entity_id
_entity_poly.type
_entity_poly.pdbx_seq_one_letter_code
_entity_poly.pdbx_strand_id
1 'polypeptide(L)'
;MHLTWHQDIRPGRRSICWDVSSGDPQAPVLLYNCHGMGGNQLWKYDQTQQWLVHGGNPRCLDINTDNKELFVSACDPTKNTQRWKFDKFDHKHLKELKKN
;
A
#
# COMPACT_ATOMS: atom_id res chain seq x y z
N MET A 1 2.10 -9.93 6.19
CA MET A 1 2.31 -8.51 5.82
C MET A 1 1.39 -7.68 6.68
N HIS A 2 1.79 -6.46 7.05
CA HIS A 2 0.95 -5.60 7.88
C HIS A 2 1.16 -4.13 7.51
N LEU A 3 0.09 -3.35 7.60
CA LEU A 3 0.12 -1.89 7.58
C LEU A 3 0.41 -1.39 8.99
N THR A 4 1.38 -0.50 9.15
CA THR A 4 1.80 0.01 10.46
C THR A 4 1.19 1.37 10.79
N TRP A 5 1.41 1.84 12.02
CA TRP A 5 1.00 3.19 12.43
C TRP A 5 1.76 4.32 11.70
N HIS A 6 2.93 4.02 11.14
CA HIS A 6 3.67 4.93 10.26
C HIS A 6 3.07 5.03 8.85
N GLN A 7 1.95 4.33 8.60
CA GLN A 7 1.32 4.25 7.28
C GLN A 7 2.27 3.65 6.23
N ASP A 8 3.11 2.68 6.65
CA ASP A 8 3.97 1.89 5.78
C ASP A 8 3.54 0.40 5.78
N ILE A 9 3.91 -0.34 4.74
CA ILE A 9 3.60 -1.77 4.60
C ILE A 9 4.88 -2.59 4.73
N ARG A 10 4.88 -3.56 5.66
CA ARG A 10 6.06 -4.39 5.95
C ARG A 10 5.79 -5.89 5.72
N PRO A 11 6.65 -6.58 4.94
CA PRO A 11 6.66 -8.03 4.89
C PRO A 11 7.30 -8.62 6.17
N GLY A 12 6.48 -9.26 7.00
CA GLY A 12 6.93 -9.88 8.24
C GLY A 12 7.37 -8.86 9.30
N ARG A 13 8.32 -9.24 10.16
CA ARG A 13 8.86 -8.41 11.26
C ARG A 13 10.16 -7.65 10.88
N ARG A 14 10.47 -7.54 9.58
CA ARG A 14 11.70 -6.91 9.09
C ARG A 14 11.53 -5.39 9.03
N SER A 15 12.63 -4.65 9.13
CA SER A 15 12.66 -3.19 8.91
C SER A 15 12.74 -2.83 7.42
N ILE A 16 11.94 -3.52 6.60
CA ILE A 16 11.84 -3.34 5.16
C ILE A 16 10.40 -2.96 4.83
N CYS A 17 10.23 -1.96 3.97
CA CYS A 17 8.98 -1.35 3.59
C CYS A 17 8.75 -1.46 2.09
N TRP A 18 7.48 -1.42 1.70
CA TRP A 18 7.08 -1.20 0.31
C TRP A 18 7.35 0.25 -0.10
N ASP A 19 8.12 0.41 -1.17
CA ASP A 19 8.61 1.67 -1.68
C ASP A 19 8.26 1.82 -3.15
N VAL A 20 7.78 2.99 -3.56
CA VAL A 20 7.58 3.32 -4.97
C VAL A 20 8.40 4.56 -5.30
N SER A 21 9.61 4.33 -5.80
CA SER A 21 10.60 5.40 -6.00
C SER A 21 10.41 6.20 -7.30
N SER A 22 9.55 5.73 -8.22
CA SER A 22 9.22 6.42 -9.48
C SER A 22 7.83 7.07 -9.47
N GLY A 23 7.74 8.23 -10.11
CA GLY A 23 6.50 8.94 -10.41
C GLY A 23 5.70 8.35 -11.59
N ASP A 24 6.26 7.37 -12.31
CA ASP A 24 5.63 6.81 -13.51
C ASP A 24 4.25 6.22 -13.24
N PRO A 25 3.28 6.33 -14.16
CA PRO A 25 1.94 5.81 -13.95
C PRO A 25 1.87 4.32 -13.60
N GLN A 26 2.87 3.52 -14.01
CA GLN A 26 2.96 2.08 -13.75
C GLN A 26 4.28 1.72 -13.04
N ALA A 27 4.61 2.44 -11.97
CA ALA A 27 5.86 2.21 -11.23
C ALA A 27 5.79 0.91 -10.39
N PRO A 28 6.86 0.08 -10.38
CA PRO A 28 6.90 -1.14 -9.58
C PRO A 28 7.00 -0.84 -8.08
N VAL A 29 6.48 -1.76 -7.26
CA VAL A 29 6.68 -1.74 -5.81
C VAL A 29 7.98 -2.46 -5.47
N LEU A 30 8.89 -1.75 -4.81
CA LEU A 30 10.19 -2.26 -4.39
C LEU A 30 10.22 -2.49 -2.87
N LEU A 31 11.23 -3.22 -2.43
CA LEU A 31 11.56 -3.38 -1.02
C LEU A 31 12.73 -2.47 -0.66
N TYR A 32 12.52 -1.57 0.29
CA TYR A 32 13.57 -0.66 0.77
C TYR A 32 13.57 -0.55 2.29
N ASN A 33 14.66 -0.06 2.87
CA ASN A 33 14.73 0.16 4.31
C ASN A 33 13.65 1.15 4.74
N CYS A 34 12.87 0.78 5.77
CA CYS A 34 11.88 1.67 6.34
C CYS A 34 12.56 2.88 6.99
N HIS A 35 12.13 4.10 6.64
CA HIS A 35 12.64 5.33 7.25
C HIS A 35 11.58 6.15 8.00
N GLY A 36 10.29 5.80 7.88
CA GLY A 36 9.21 6.40 8.68
C GLY A 36 8.88 7.86 8.36
N MET A 37 9.40 8.42 7.26
CA MET A 37 9.16 9.81 6.85
C MET A 37 7.96 9.96 5.90
N GLY A 38 7.26 8.87 5.59
CA GLY A 38 6.19 8.85 4.58
C GLY A 38 6.76 8.94 3.15
N GLY A 39 6.16 9.78 2.30
CA GLY A 39 6.58 9.97 0.91
C GLY A 39 6.35 8.73 0.04
N ASN A 40 7.42 8.22 -0.58
CA ASN A 40 7.39 7.01 -1.43
C ASN A 40 7.09 5.72 -0.66
N GLN A 41 7.18 5.72 0.67
CA GLN A 41 6.81 4.59 1.54
C GLN A 41 5.41 4.74 2.17
N LEU A 42 4.68 5.80 1.83
CA LEU A 42 3.37 6.09 2.40
C LEU A 42 2.26 5.31 1.69
N TRP A 43 1.48 4.55 2.46
CA TRP A 43 0.35 3.76 2.01
C TRP A 43 -0.88 4.01 2.89
N LYS A 44 -2.04 4.16 2.27
CA LYS A 44 -3.34 4.28 2.93
C LYS A 44 -4.25 3.16 2.47
N TYR A 45 -4.95 2.53 3.41
CA TYR A 45 -5.95 1.52 3.07
C TYR A 45 -7.35 2.11 3.06
N ASP A 46 -7.98 2.16 1.89
CA ASP A 46 -9.40 2.45 1.73
C ASP A 46 -10.20 1.17 1.96
N GLN A 47 -10.93 1.12 3.08
CA GLN A 47 -11.74 -0.05 3.45
C GLN A 47 -12.98 -0.22 2.57
N THR A 48 -13.54 0.88 2.08
CA THR A 48 -14.77 0.88 1.29
C THR A 48 -14.49 0.32 -0.11
N GLN A 49 -13.40 0.79 -0.73
CA GLN A 49 -13.00 0.31 -2.05
C GLN A 49 -12.08 -0.92 -2.02
N GLN A 50 -11.51 -1.23 -0.85
CA GLN A 50 -10.49 -2.27 -0.65
C GLN A 50 -9.20 -1.95 -1.39
N TRP A 51 -8.80 -0.69 -1.39
CA TRP A 51 -7.61 -0.21 -2.10
C TRP A 51 -6.44 0.06 -1.16
N LEU A 52 -5.24 -0.21 -1.66
CA LEU A 52 -4.00 0.30 -1.08
C LEU A 52 -3.52 1.48 -1.92
N VAL A 53 -3.74 2.68 -1.41
CA VAL A 53 -3.45 3.94 -2.08
C VAL A 53 -2.04 4.41 -1.71
N HIS A 54 -1.21 4.68 -2.71
CA HIS A 54 0.12 5.26 -2.58
C HIS A 54 0.02 6.79 -2.40
N GLY A 55 0.82 7.34 -1.49
CA GLY A 55 0.76 8.75 -1.06
C GLY A 55 0.99 9.80 -2.16
N GLY A 56 0.59 11.05 -1.88
CA GLY A 56 0.91 12.26 -2.67
C GLY A 56 0.13 12.42 -3.99
N ASN A 57 0.09 11.38 -4.81
CA ASN A 57 -0.65 11.30 -6.08
C ASN A 57 -1.37 9.95 -6.08
N PRO A 58 -2.72 9.89 -5.94
CA PRO A 58 -3.41 8.67 -5.59
C PRO A 58 -3.35 7.65 -6.73
N ARG A 59 -2.32 6.81 -6.68
CA ARG A 59 -2.19 5.57 -7.44
C ARG A 59 -2.48 4.42 -6.49
N CYS A 60 -3.18 3.40 -6.97
CA CYS A 60 -3.52 2.22 -6.19
C CYS A 60 -2.58 1.08 -6.53
N LEU A 61 -2.30 0.23 -5.54
CA LEU A 61 -1.63 -1.04 -5.73
C LEU A 61 -2.45 -1.92 -6.68
N ASP A 62 -1.78 -2.43 -7.69
CA ASP A 62 -2.29 -3.35 -8.69
C ASP A 62 -1.32 -4.53 -8.82
N ILE A 63 -1.80 -5.62 -9.41
CA ILE A 63 -0.99 -6.81 -9.65
C ILE A 63 -1.12 -7.23 -11.11
N ASN A 64 0.02 -7.50 -11.72
CA ASN A 64 0.05 -8.20 -13.00
C ASN A 64 -0.11 -9.69 -12.69
N THR A 65 -1.24 -10.26 -13.11
CA THR A 65 -1.58 -11.66 -12.78
C THR A 65 -0.70 -12.67 -13.48
N ASP A 66 -0.01 -12.29 -14.55
CA ASP A 66 0.78 -13.18 -15.38
C ASP A 66 2.17 -13.39 -14.78
N ASN A 67 2.84 -12.28 -14.41
CA ASN A 67 4.20 -12.31 -13.84
C ASN A 67 4.25 -12.12 -12.32
N LYS A 68 3.10 -11.91 -11.66
CA LYS A 68 2.96 -11.66 -10.21
C LYS A 68 3.66 -10.40 -9.69
N GLU A 69 3.94 -9.45 -10.58
CA GLU A 69 4.56 -8.18 -10.22
C GLU A 69 3.54 -7.23 -9.59
N LEU A 70 3.93 -6.61 -8.49
CA LEU A 70 3.18 -5.53 -7.84
C LEU A 70 3.66 -4.19 -8.38
N PHE A 71 2.71 -3.36 -8.78
CA PHE A 71 2.96 -2.01 -9.27
C PHE A 71 1.85 -1.07 -8.78
N VAL A 72 2.05 0.23 -8.92
CA VAL A 72 0.99 1.20 -8.71
C VAL A 72 0.42 1.67 -10.04
N SER A 73 -0.89 1.90 -10.12
CA SER A 73 -1.51 2.55 -11.28
C SER A 73 -2.70 3.42 -10.87
N ALA A 74 -3.33 4.11 -11.82
CA ALA A 74 -4.54 4.86 -11.52
C ALA A 74 -5.58 3.95 -10.83
N CYS A 75 -6.17 4.46 -9.75
CA CYS A 75 -7.20 3.73 -9.01
C CYS A 75 -8.45 3.54 -9.89
N ASP A 76 -8.92 2.31 -10.01
CA ASP A 76 -10.02 1.93 -10.90
C ASP A 76 -10.99 0.97 -10.19
N PRO A 77 -12.25 1.38 -9.93
CA PRO A 77 -13.22 0.54 -9.22
C PRO A 77 -13.69 -0.67 -10.02
N THR A 78 -13.42 -0.71 -11.32
CA THR A 78 -13.74 -1.84 -12.19
C THR A 78 -12.70 -2.95 -12.13
N LYS A 79 -11.48 -2.65 -11.64
CA LYS A 79 -10.38 -3.62 -11.56
C LYS A 79 -10.40 -4.43 -10.27
N ASN A 80 -10.62 -5.73 -10.42
CA ASN A 80 -10.51 -6.67 -9.29
C ASN A 80 -9.06 -6.87 -8.82
N THR A 81 -8.07 -6.66 -9.68
CA THR A 81 -6.64 -6.75 -9.35
C THR A 81 -6.16 -5.65 -8.40
N GLN A 82 -6.97 -4.61 -8.20
CA GLN A 82 -6.71 -3.55 -7.22
C GLN A 82 -7.42 -3.76 -5.88
N ARG A 83 -8.17 -4.86 -5.70
CA ARG A 83 -8.94 -5.12 -4.47
C ARG A 83 -8.15 -6.03 -3.52
N TRP A 84 -7.66 -5.45 -2.44
CA TRP A 84 -6.79 -6.11 -1.46
C TRP A 84 -7.51 -6.32 -0.14
N LYS A 85 -7.42 -7.53 0.42
CA LYS A 85 -7.95 -7.86 1.75
C LYS A 85 -6.81 -8.30 2.65
N PHE A 86 -6.78 -7.79 3.88
CA PHE A 86 -5.86 -8.25 4.90
C PHE A 86 -6.54 -9.36 5.74
N ASP A 87 -5.92 -10.53 5.83
CA ASP A 87 -6.46 -11.67 6.60
C ASP A 87 -6.68 -11.34 8.09
N LYS A 88 -5.75 -10.60 8.68
CA LYS A 88 -5.85 -10.13 10.07
C LYS A 88 -6.08 -8.62 10.06
N PHE A 89 -7.36 -8.27 10.07
CA PHE A 89 -7.81 -6.90 10.13
C PHE A 89 -7.90 -6.44 11.58
N ASP A 90 -6.84 -5.85 12.13
CA ASP A 90 -6.90 -5.28 13.48
C ASP A 90 -7.74 -3.99 13.47
N HIS A 91 -9.04 -4.17 13.64
CA HIS A 91 -10.04 -3.10 13.69
C HIS A 91 -9.77 -2.08 14.81
N LYS A 92 -9.03 -2.45 15.86
CA LYS A 92 -8.74 -1.56 16.99
C LYS A 92 -7.72 -0.49 16.57
N HIS A 93 -6.65 -0.91 15.91
CA HIS A 93 -5.53 -0.03 15.57
C HIS A 93 -5.88 1.00 14.49
N LEU A 94 -6.70 0.63 13.49
CA LEU A 94 -7.14 1.60 12.46
C LEU A 94 -8.12 2.65 12.98
N LYS A 95 -8.92 2.34 14.00
CA LYS A 95 -9.78 3.34 14.66
C LYS A 95 -8.96 4.40 15.39
N GLU A 96 -7.77 4.03 15.88
CA GLU A 96 -6.83 4.97 16.48
C GLU A 96 -6.13 5.83 15.42
N LEU A 97 -5.80 5.26 14.26
CA LEU A 97 -5.25 6.02 13.12
C LEU A 97 -6.23 7.00 12.47
N LYS A 98 -7.54 6.80 12.62
CA LYS A 98 -8.59 7.72 12.14
C LYS A 98 -8.93 8.85 13.13
N LYS A 99 -8.35 8.86 14.33
CA LYS A 99 -8.63 9.85 15.39
C LYS A 99 -7.61 10.99 15.48
N ASN A 100 -6.54 10.91 14.70
CA ASN A 100 -5.53 11.96 14.52
C ASN A 100 -5.63 12.52 13.10
#